data_AF-A0A7R7CG12-F1
#
_entry.id   AF-A0A7R7CG12-F1
#
_cell.length_a   1.000
_cell.length_b   1.000
_cell.length_c   1.000
_cell.angle_alpha   90.00
_cell.angle_beta   90.00
_cell.angle_gamma   90.00
#
_symmetry.space_group_name_H-M   'P 1'
#
loop_
_entity.id
_entity.type
_entity.pdbx_description
1 polymer ?
#
loop_
_entity_poly.entity_id
_entity_poly.type
_entity_poly.pdbx_seq_one_letter_code
_entity_poly.pdbx_strand_id
1 'polypeptide(L)' 'MDRDGRLMTGSRIFVGLVLIAALGVAGCGRKAPLDTPYEAGMQARRDAERAGEPLPPAPEKPNLNKPFVLDPLL' A
#
# COMPACT_ATOMS: atom_id res chain seq x y z
N MET A 1 40.22 -6.77 -25.31
CA MET A 1 39.54 -5.51 -24.91
C MET A 1 38.09 -5.59 -25.39
N ASP A 2 37.31 -6.33 -24.61
CA ASP A 2 35.86 -6.50 -24.69
C ASP A 2 35.14 -5.15 -24.69
N ARG A 3 34.59 -4.76 -25.85
CA ARG A 3 33.75 -3.56 -26.01
C ARG A 3 32.25 -3.86 -25.99
N ASP A 4 31.85 -5.11 -26.20
CA ASP A 4 30.44 -5.49 -26.35
C ASP A 4 29.70 -5.66 -25.00
N GLY A 5 30.41 -6.03 -23.94
CA GLY A 5 29.83 -6.18 -22.60
C GLY A 5 29.30 -4.87 -21.99
N ARG A 6 29.78 -3.71 -22.44
CA ARG A 6 29.39 -2.39 -21.91
C ARG A 6 28.03 -1.92 -22.44
N LEU A 7 27.69 -2.25 -23.69
CA LEU A 7 26.43 -1.85 -24.34
C LEU A 7 25.23 -2.67 -23.81
N MET A 8 25.38 -3.99 -23.70
CA MET A 8 24.34 -4.87 -23.15
C MET A 8 24.09 -4.64 -21.65
N THR A 9 25.14 -4.34 -20.89
CA THR A 9 25.02 -4.06 -19.45
C THR A 9 24.37 -2.70 -19.20
N GLY A 10 24.71 -1.67 -19.98
CA GLY A 10 24.06 -0.35 -19.90
C GLY A 10 22.57 -0.40 -20.24
N SER A 11 22.19 -1.14 -21.28
CA SER A 11 20.78 -1.34 -21.67
C SER A 11 19.99 -2.08 -20.58
N ARG A 12 20.56 -3.14 -20.01
CA ARG A 12 19.93 -3.90 -18.91
C ARG A 12 19.76 -3.08 -17.64
N ILE A 13 20.75 -2.26 -17.28
CA ILE A 13 20.66 -1.35 -16.13
C ILE A 13 19.57 -0.29 -16.36
N PHE A 14 19.50 0.28 -17.56
CA PHE A 14 18.48 1.27 -17.90
C PHE A 14 17.06 0.68 -17.84
N VAL A 15 16.85 -0.50 -18.42
CA VAL A 15 15.57 -1.22 -18.35
C VAL A 15 15.20 -1.56 -16.89
N GLY A 16 16.18 -2.00 -16.10
CA GLY A 16 15.98 -2.27 -14.66
C GLY A 16 15.56 -1.03 -13.89
N LEU A 17 16.21 0.12 -14.13
CA LEU A 17 15.86 1.40 -13.49
C LEU A 17 14.46 1.87 -13.89
N VAL A 18 14.07 1.74 -15.16
CA VAL A 18 12.72 2.10 -15.63
C VAL A 18 11.65 1.22 -14.98
N LEU A 19 11.90 -0.08 -14.84
CA LEU A 19 10.97 -1.00 -14.17
C LEU A 19 10.81 -0.68 -12.68
N ILE A 20 11.91 -0.40 -11.97
CA ILE A 20 11.87 -0.01 -10.56
C ILE A 20 11.14 1.32 -10.39
N ALA A 21 11.40 2.31 -11.26
CA ALA A 21 10.71 3.59 -11.25
C ALA A 21 9.20 3.44 -11.50
N ALA A 22 8.80 2.59 -12.45
CA ALA A 22 7.39 2.31 -12.75
C ALA A 22 6.65 1.64 -11.58
N LEU A 23 7.30 0.70 -10.88
CA LEU A 23 6.73 0.04 -9.70
C LEU A 23 6.69 0.95 -8.46
N GLY A 24 7.64 1.89 -8.35
CA GLY A 24 7.70 2.85 -7.25
C GLY A 24 6.48 3.79 -7.18
N VAL A 25 5.85 4.10 -8.32
CA VAL A 25 4.68 4.99 -8.35
C VAL A 25 3.42 4.33 -7.76
N ALA A 26 3.36 3.00 -7.72
CA ALA A 26 2.23 2.28 -7.10
C ALA A 26 2.31 2.27 -5.56
N GLY A 27 3.52 2.41 -5.00
CA GLY A 27 3.77 2.41 -3.55
C GLY A 27 3.85 3.78 -2.89
N CYS A 28 4.13 4.85 -3.64
CA CYS A 28 4.31 6.21 -3.08
C CYS A 28 3.04 7.07 -3.03
N GLY A 29 1.85 6.50 -3.17
CA GLY A 29 0.62 7.26 -3.01
C GLY A 29 -0.58 6.54 -3.58
N ARG A 30 -1.34 5.88 -2.72
CA ARG A 30 -2.69 5.45 -3.08
C ARG A 30 -3.51 6.71 -3.35
N LYS A 31 -3.79 6.98 -4.63
CA LYS A 31 -4.60 8.11 -5.11
C LYS A 31 -6.08 7.99 -4.72
N ALA A 32 -6.52 6.84 -4.22
CA ALA A 32 -7.86 6.63 -3.71
C ALA A 32 -7.91 7.02 -2.23
N PRO A 33 -9.02 7.63 -1.75
CA PRO A 33 -9.21 7.83 -0.33
C PRO A 33 -9.07 6.48 0.39
N LEU A 34 -8.33 6.47 1.51
CA LEU A 34 -8.29 5.31 2.39
C LEU A 34 -9.67 5.13 3.02
N ASP A 35 -10.09 3.88 3.19
CA ASP A 35 -11.26 3.56 4.01
C ASP A 35 -11.06 4.14 5.41
N THR A 36 -12.13 4.60 6.05
CA THR A 36 -12.04 5.03 7.44
C THR A 36 -11.59 3.86 8.32
N PRO A 37 -10.94 4.11 9.48
CA PRO A 37 -10.51 3.04 10.38
C PRO A 37 -11.64 2.06 10.76
N TYR A 38 -12.87 2.58 10.87
CA TYR A 38 -14.07 1.78 11.12
C TYR A 38 -14.41 0.87 9.94
N GLU A 39 -14.43 1.41 8.72
CA GLU A 39 -14.74 0.66 7.49
C GLU A 39 -13.69 -0.41 7.20
N ALA A 40 -12.41 -0.09 7.41
CA ALA A 40 -11.30 -1.04 7.30
C ALA A 40 -11.48 -2.22 8.28
N GLY A 41 -11.86 -1.93 9.53
CA GLY A 41 -12.17 -2.95 10.53
C GLY A 41 -13.35 -3.83 10.13
N MET A 42 -14.42 -3.25 9.59
CA MET A 42 -15.59 -4.00 9.13
C MET A 42 -15.26 -4.89 7.92
N GLN A 43 -14.42 -4.41 7.00
CA GLN A 43 -13.96 -5.19 5.86
C GLN A 43 -13.08 -6.36 6.30
N ALA A 44 -12.16 -6.15 7.25
CA ALA A 44 -11.34 -7.22 7.81
C ALA A 44 -12.18 -8.33 8.46
N ARG A 45 -13.29 -7.98 9.13
CA ARG A 45 -14.24 -8.98 9.63
C ARG A 45 -14.91 -9.75 8.51
N ARG A 46 -15.47 -9.07 7.50
CA ARG A 46 -16.12 -9.72 6.34
C ARG A 46 -15.17 -10.68 5.62
N ASP A 47 -13.91 -10.30 5.48
CA ASP A 47 -12.90 -11.13 4.83
C ASP A 47 -12.53 -12.34 5.70
N ALA A 48 -12.43 -12.17 7.03
CA ALA A 48 -12.25 -13.29 7.96
C ALA A 48 -13.46 -14.25 7.96
N GLU A 49 -14.70 -13.74 7.90
CA GLU A 49 -15.91 -14.56 7.77
C GLU A 49 -15.89 -15.40 6.49
N ARG A 50 -15.51 -14.78 5.37
CA ARG A 50 -15.42 -15.46 4.07
C ARG A 50 -14.30 -16.50 4.06
N ALA A 51 -13.19 -16.22 4.74
CA ALA A 51 -12.03 -17.10 4.83
C ALA A 51 -12.20 -18.22 5.89
N GLY A 52 -13.22 -18.14 6.74
CA GLY A 52 -13.39 -19.06 7.87
C GLY A 52 -12.35 -18.86 8.98
N GLU A 53 -11.74 -17.68 9.04
CA GLU A 53 -10.77 -17.30 10.08
C GLU A 53 -11.48 -16.79 11.34
N PRO A 54 -10.80 -16.83 12.51
CA PRO A 54 -11.33 -16.25 13.74
C PRO A 54 -11.74 -14.80 13.54
N LEU A 55 -12.97 -14.47 13.94
CA LEU A 55 -13.51 -13.14 13.77
C LEU A 55 -12.76 -12.13 14.63
N PRO A 56 -12.19 -11.05 14.05
CA PRO A 56 -11.64 -9.97 14.83
C PRO A 56 -12.71 -9.36 15.74
N PRO A 57 -12.33 -8.66 16.82
CA PRO A 57 -13.28 -7.89 17.62
C PRO A 57 -14.04 -6.88 16.74
N ALA A 58 -15.30 -6.60 17.12
CA ALA A 58 -16.09 -5.62 16.41
C ALA A 58 -15.45 -4.23 16.55
N PRO A 59 -15.23 -3.48 15.44
CA PRO A 59 -14.70 -2.13 15.53
C PRO A 59 -15.70 -1.21 16.25
N GLU A 60 -15.18 -0.40 17.17
CA GLU A 60 -15.98 0.62 17.84
C GLU A 60 -16.32 1.75 16.88
N LYS A 61 -17.55 2.27 17.00
CA LYS A 61 -17.96 3.42 16.18
C LYS A 61 -17.16 4.65 16.58
N PRO A 62 -16.67 5.44 15.61
CA PRO A 62 -15.92 6.65 15.90
C PRO A 62 -16.77 7.65 16.68
N ASN A 63 -16.19 8.23 17.73
CA ASN A 63 -16.80 9.33 18.46
C ASN A 63 -16.56 10.64 17.69
N LEU A 64 -17.63 11.23 17.17
CA LEU A 64 -17.56 12.43 16.32
C LEU A 64 -17.00 13.67 17.03
N ASN A 65 -17.00 13.70 18.38
CA ASN A 65 -16.48 14.82 19.16
C ASN A 65 -15.01 14.65 19.58
N LYS A 66 -14.36 13.54 19.19
CA LYS A 66 -12.97 13.25 19.55
C LYS A 66 -12.09 13.25 18.30
N PRO A 67 -11.08 14.13 18.20
CA PRO A 67 -10.16 14.13 17.07
C PRO A 67 -9.34 12.84 17.02
N PHE A 68 -8.88 12.48 15.83
CA PHE A 68 -8.03 11.32 15.64
C PHE A 68 -6.59 11.66 16.07
N VAL A 69 -5.92 10.70 16.71
CA VAL A 69 -4.58 10.95 17.29
C VAL A 69 -3.52 11.32 16.25
N LEU A 70 -3.72 10.93 14.99
CA LEU A 70 -2.81 11.23 13.89
C LEU A 70 -3.21 12.51 13.12
N ASP A 71 -4.29 13.20 13.50
CA ASP A 71 -4.66 14.50 12.90
C ASP A 71 -3.54 15.55 12.98
N PRO A 72 -2.70 15.62 14.04
CA PRO A 72 -1.57 16.57 14.09
C PRO A 72 -0.43 16.25 13.12
N LEU A 73 -0.45 15.09 12.46
CA LEU A 73 0.58 14.65 11.51
C LEU A 73 0.19 14.90 10.05
N LEU A 74 -0.98 15.51 9.81
CA LEU A 74 -1.50 15.88 8.50
C LEU A 74 -1.14 17.33 8.14
#